data_AF-A0A140PUB4-F1
#
_entry.id   AF-A0A140PUB4-F1
#
_cell.length_a   1.000
_cell.length_b   1.000
_cell.length_c   1.000
_cell.angle_alpha   90.00
_cell.angle_beta   90.00
_cell.angle_gamma   90.00
#
_symmetry.space_group_name_H-M   'P 1'
#
loop_
_entity.id
_entity.type
_entity.pdbx_description
1 polymer ?
#
loop_
_entity_poly.entity_id
_entity_poly.type
_entity_poly.pdbx_seq_one_letter_code
_entity_poly.pdbx_strand_id
1 'polypeptide(L)'
;MNRLENFSRLESEKLSITNATDIRVYKIAGMVTLIVDSGTAFFNKNGVPIFTLPEKFRPDKTIYFSASYRNSTKSNTFFLYANGNLIKSEADDNAGAYYFTITYPAKN
;
A
#
# COMPACT_ATOMS: atom_id res chain seq x y z
N MET A 1 -8.94 0.44 -30.99
CA MET A 1 -9.63 1.62 -30.42
C MET A 1 -8.98 1.94 -29.08
N ASN A 2 -8.40 3.13 -28.91
CA ASN A 2 -7.99 3.61 -27.59
C ASN A 2 -9.26 4.01 -26.83
N ARG A 3 -9.63 3.23 -25.82
CA ARG A 3 -10.71 3.60 -24.90
C ARG A 3 -10.25 4.85 -24.16
N LEU A 4 -11.02 5.94 -24.26
CA LEU A 4 -10.72 7.19 -23.56
C LEU A 4 -10.72 6.92 -22.04
N GLU A 5 -9.68 7.36 -21.34
CA GLU A 5 -9.63 7.27 -19.88
C GLU A 5 -10.75 8.12 -19.26
N ASN A 6 -11.40 7.58 -18.24
CA ASN A 6 -12.47 8.26 -17.53
C ASN A 6 -11.98 8.77 -16.17
N PHE A 7 -11.72 10.07 -16.09
CA PHE A 7 -11.25 10.75 -14.88
C PHE A 7 -12.36 11.10 -13.88
N SER A 8 -13.64 10.93 -14.24
CA SER A 8 -14.76 11.23 -13.34
C SER A 8 -15.19 10.02 -12.49
N ARG A 9 -14.72 8.81 -12.83
CA ARG A 9 -15.05 7.59 -12.08
C ARG A 9 -14.00 7.37 -10.99
N LEU A 10 -14.40 7.64 -9.75
CA LEU A 10 -13.65 7.25 -8.56
C LEU A 10 -14.03 5.83 -8.17
N GLU A 11 -13.07 4.91 -8.26
CA GLU A 11 -13.19 3.59 -7.65
C GLU A 11 -12.48 3.61 -6.29
N SER A 12 -13.09 3.07 -5.25
CA SER A 12 -12.46 2.99 -3.93
C SER A 12 -12.79 1.69 -3.23
N GLU A 13 -11.87 1.25 -2.37
CA GLU A 13 -12.05 0.07 -1.53
C GLU A 13 -11.35 0.26 -0.18
N LYS A 14 -12.00 -0.15 0.90
CA LYS A 14 -11.40 -0.29 2.23
C LYS A 14 -10.96 -1.74 2.40
N LEU A 15 -9.68 -1.97 2.64
CA LEU A 15 -9.12 -3.31 2.81
C LEU A 15 -9.29 -3.74 4.27
N SER A 16 -9.96 -4.88 4.48
CA SER A 16 -10.16 -5.47 5.81
C SER A 16 -8.95 -6.31 6.21
N ILE A 17 -7.94 -5.66 6.80
CA ILE A 17 -6.73 -6.32 7.32
C ILE A 17 -6.80 -6.36 8.84
N THR A 18 -6.64 -7.55 9.43
CA THR A 18 -6.66 -7.74 10.89
C THR A 18 -5.64 -6.83 11.57
N ASN A 19 -6.08 -6.13 12.62
CA ASN A 19 -5.30 -5.16 13.41
C ASN A 19 -4.85 -3.89 12.68
N ALA A 20 -5.32 -3.65 11.45
CA ALA A 20 -5.12 -2.37 10.78
C ALA A 20 -6.19 -1.37 11.20
N THR A 21 -5.80 -0.13 11.46
CA THR A 21 -6.77 0.93 11.78
C THR A 21 -7.56 1.30 10.53
N ASP A 22 -6.88 1.58 9.42
CA ASP A 22 -7.52 2.00 8.17
C ASP A 22 -6.57 1.80 6.99
N ILE A 23 -7.02 1.07 5.98
CA ILE A 23 -6.30 0.91 4.71
C ILE A 23 -7.30 1.14 3.60
N ARG A 24 -7.05 2.15 2.76
CA ARG A 24 -7.93 2.51 1.64
C ARG A 24 -7.13 2.66 0.38
N VAL A 25 -7.76 2.25 -0.71
CA VAL A 25 -7.22 2.41 -2.04
C VAL A 25 -8.24 3.10 -2.93
N TYR A 26 -7.76 4.07 -3.71
CA TYR A 26 -8.54 4.86 -4.63
C TYR A 26 -7.93 4.72 -6.02
N LYS A 27 -8.76 4.56 -7.05
CA LYS A 27 -8.33 4.58 -8.45
C LYS A 27 -9.13 5.63 -9.21
N ILE A 28 -8.40 6.47 -9.95
CA ILE A 28 -8.94 7.43 -10.89
C ILE A 28 -8.14 7.26 -12.18
N ALA A 29 -8.82 6.91 -13.27
CA ALA A 29 -8.17 6.56 -14.54
C ALA A 29 -7.03 5.54 -14.34
N GLY A 30 -5.84 5.80 -14.89
CA GLY A 30 -4.64 4.98 -14.74
C GLY A 30 -3.87 5.16 -13.43
N MET A 31 -4.34 5.95 -12.46
CA MET A 31 -3.61 6.23 -11.21
C MET A 31 -4.31 5.65 -9.99
N VAL A 32 -3.52 5.12 -9.05
CA VAL A 32 -3.98 4.57 -7.78
C VAL A 32 -3.30 5.28 -6.63
N THR A 33 -4.08 5.67 -5.61
CA THR A 33 -3.59 6.18 -4.33
C THR A 33 -3.92 5.18 -3.23
N LEU A 34 -2.90 4.73 -2.52
CA LEU A 34 -3.00 3.85 -1.35
C LEU A 34 -2.71 4.66 -0.10
N ILE A 35 -3.64 4.64 0.86
CA ILE A 35 -3.54 5.27 2.17
C ILE A 35 -3.50 4.17 3.22
N VAL A 36 -2.53 4.23 4.12
CA VAL A 36 -2.32 3.25 5.19
C VAL A 36 -2.15 3.96 6.53
N ASP A 37 -3.02 3.59 7.47
CA ASP A 37 -2.77 3.58 8.91
C ASP A 37 -2.73 2.11 9.34
N SER A 38 -1.51 1.60 9.55
CA SER A 38 -1.31 0.17 9.72
C SER A 38 -1.86 -0.40 11.02
N GLY A 39 -2.25 0.43 12.00
CA GLY A 39 -2.38 -0.03 13.39
C GLY A 39 -1.18 -0.90 13.79
N THR A 40 -1.43 -2.06 14.38
CA THR A 40 -0.38 -3.05 14.69
C THR A 40 -0.26 -4.16 13.63
N ALA A 41 -0.99 -4.10 12.52
CA ALA A 41 -1.04 -5.17 11.51
C ALA A 41 0.30 -5.49 10.86
N PHE A 42 1.22 -4.53 10.84
CA PHE A 42 2.51 -4.64 10.16
C PHE A 42 3.63 -5.11 11.10
N PHE A 43 3.36 -5.10 12.42
CA PHE A 43 4.36 -5.44 13.43
C PHE A 43 4.93 -6.84 13.21
N ASN A 44 6.25 -6.95 13.10
CA ASN A 44 7.03 -8.17 12.86
C ASN A 44 6.63 -8.96 11.60
N LYS A 45 6.07 -8.28 10.58
CA LYS A 45 5.79 -8.88 9.26
C LYS A 45 6.82 -8.49 8.21
N ASN A 46 8.10 -8.69 8.48
CA ASN A 46 9.18 -8.43 7.52
C ASN A 46 9.43 -9.64 6.63
N GLY A 47 9.81 -9.39 5.37
CA GLY A 47 10.11 -10.45 4.39
C GLY A 47 8.92 -11.30 3.92
N VAL A 48 7.70 -11.03 4.40
CA VAL A 48 6.47 -11.71 4.00
C VAL A 48 5.40 -10.73 3.53
N PRO A 49 4.46 -11.14 2.65
CA PRO A 49 3.32 -10.30 2.27
C PRO A 49 2.49 -9.89 3.50
N ILE A 50 2.38 -8.58 3.70
CA ILE A 50 1.52 -7.98 4.74
C ILE A 50 0.06 -8.04 4.29
N PHE A 51 -0.18 -7.65 3.04
CA PHE A 51 -1.43 -7.85 2.30
C PHE A 51 -1.15 -7.88 0.80
N THR A 52 -2.17 -8.26 0.03
CA THR A 52 -2.16 -8.25 -1.44
C THR A 52 -3.28 -7.36 -1.95
N LEU A 53 -2.96 -6.42 -2.83
CA LEU A 53 -3.97 -5.57 -3.46
C LEU A 53 -4.86 -6.37 -4.44
N PRO A 54 -6.17 -6.05 -4.48
CA PRO A 54 -7.05 -6.50 -5.54
C PRO A 54 -6.50 -6.11 -6.92
N GLU A 55 -6.73 -6.96 -7.93
CA GLU A 55 -6.10 -6.87 -9.24
C GLU A 55 -6.21 -5.49 -9.88
N LYS A 56 -7.40 -4.87 -9.81
CA LYS A 56 -7.67 -3.54 -10.40
C LYS A 56 -6.82 -2.40 -9.83
N PHE A 57 -6.22 -2.58 -8.65
CA PHE A 57 -5.41 -1.57 -7.94
C PHE A 57 -3.91 -1.88 -7.93
N ARG A 58 -3.47 -2.97 -8.56
CA ARG A 58 -2.06 -3.36 -8.57
C ARG A 58 -1.23 -2.36 -9.39
N PRO A 59 0.01 -2.07 -9.00
CA PRO A 59 0.86 -1.17 -9.77
C PRO A 59 1.34 -1.86 -11.07
N ASP A 60 1.63 -1.06 -12.10
CA ASP A 60 2.24 -1.56 -13.34
C ASP A 60 3.65 -2.14 -13.12
N LYS A 61 4.40 -1.56 -12.18
CA LYS A 61 5.77 -1.95 -11.81
C LYS A 61 5.92 -2.01 -10.30
N THR A 62 6.94 -2.72 -9.82
CA THR A 62 7.28 -2.69 -8.39
C THR A 62 7.61 -1.26 -7.95
N ILE A 63 6.98 -0.83 -6.87
CA ILE A 63 7.19 0.48 -6.25
C ILE A 63 8.01 0.28 -4.97
N TYR A 64 9.03 1.12 -4.81
CA TYR A 64 9.91 1.16 -3.65
C TYR A 64 9.70 2.49 -2.93
N PHE A 65 9.48 2.45 -1.62
CA PHE A 65 9.31 3.65 -0.83
C PHE A 65 9.72 3.39 0.62
N SER A 66 9.95 4.46 1.38
CA SER A 66 10.20 4.36 2.82
C SER A 66 9.07 4.99 3.59
N ALA A 67 8.74 4.44 4.75
CA ALA A 67 7.81 5.05 5.68
C ALA A 67 8.40 5.05 7.09
N SER A 68 8.26 6.18 7.77
CA SER A 68 8.61 6.31 9.17
C SER A 68 7.60 5.60 10.04
N TYR A 69 8.09 5.18 11.19
CA TYR A 69 7.37 4.38 12.14
C TYR A 69 7.03 5.22 13.37
N ARG A 70 5.79 5.22 13.85
CA ARG A 70 5.31 6.20 14.83
C ARG A 70 6.08 6.20 16.17
N ASN A 71 6.51 5.03 16.62
CA ASN A 71 7.05 4.85 17.98
C ASN A 71 8.59 4.78 17.99
N SER A 72 9.26 5.14 16.90
CA SER A 72 10.72 5.29 16.86
C SER A 72 11.13 6.31 15.80
N THR A 73 12.41 6.69 15.76
CA THR A 73 12.94 7.54 14.67
C THR A 73 13.32 6.74 13.43
N LYS A 74 13.07 5.41 13.43
CA LYS A 74 13.42 4.54 12.32
C LYS A 74 12.37 4.61 11.21
N SER A 75 12.84 4.29 10.02
CA SER A 75 12.00 4.08 8.85
C SER A 75 12.26 2.69 8.29
N ASN A 76 11.28 2.15 7.58
CA ASN A 76 11.41 0.87 6.90
C ASN A 76 11.24 1.06 5.41
N THR A 77 11.88 0.20 4.61
CA THR A 77 11.70 0.18 3.17
C THR A 77 10.60 -0.81 2.82
N PHE A 78 9.64 -0.32 2.04
CA PHE A 78 8.50 -1.06 1.56
C PHE A 78 8.63 -1.33 0.07
N PHE A 79 8.12 -2.49 -0.31
CA PHE A 79 8.06 -3.01 -1.67
C PHE A 79 6.60 -3.30 -1.96
N LEU A 80 5.99 -2.53 -2.86
CA LEU A 80 4.72 -2.88 -3.45
C LEU A 80 4.98 -3.50 -4.81
N TYR A 81 4.96 -4.83 -4.87
CA TYR A 81 5.23 -5.58 -6.08
C TYR A 81 4.09 -5.45 -7.10
N ALA A 82 4.41 -5.64 -8.39
CA ALA A 82 3.41 -5.63 -9.48
C ALA A 82 2.30 -6.69 -9.34
N ASN A 83 2.52 -7.74 -8.53
CA ASN A 83 1.48 -8.71 -8.18
C ASN A 83 0.55 -8.24 -7.06
N GLY A 84 0.76 -7.04 -6.52
CA GLY A 84 -0.05 -6.43 -5.47
C GLY A 84 0.46 -6.68 -4.05
N ASN A 85 1.50 -7.49 -3.84
CA ASN A 85 2.00 -7.77 -2.50
C ASN A 85 2.73 -6.54 -1.94
N LEU A 86 2.32 -6.11 -0.74
CA LEU A 86 3.08 -5.15 0.05
C LEU A 86 3.97 -5.91 1.05
N ILE A 87 5.27 -5.68 1.00
CA ILE A 87 6.29 -6.27 1.89
C ILE A 87 7.15 -5.16 2.48
N LYS A 88 7.68 -5.35 3.69
CA LYS A 88 8.73 -4.50 4.27
C LYS A 88 10.03 -5.28 4.47
N SER A 89 11.18 -4.62 4.37
CA SER A 89 12.50 -5.27 4.47
C SER A 89 12.83 -5.70 5.89
N GLU A 90 12.69 -4.78 6.86
CA GLU A 90 13.28 -4.97 8.18
C GLU A 90 12.23 -5.32 9.25
N ALA A 91 12.65 -6.06 10.28
CA ALA A 91 11.85 -6.27 11.48
C ALA A 91 11.62 -4.93 12.21
N ASP A 92 10.54 -4.86 13.00
CA ASP A 92 10.29 -3.67 13.82
C ASP A 92 11.03 -3.83 15.15
N ASP A 93 11.55 -2.73 15.69
CA ASP A 93 12.25 -2.73 16.97
C ASP A 93 11.33 -2.54 18.18
N ASN A 94 10.11 -2.05 17.95
CA ASN A 94 9.03 -2.01 18.94
C ASN A 94 7.66 -2.14 18.26
N ALA A 95 6.56 -2.18 19.03
CA ALA A 95 5.18 -2.29 18.52
C ALA A 95 4.52 -0.92 18.29
N GLY A 96 3.84 -0.76 17.14
CA GLY A 96 3.41 0.55 16.65
C GLY A 96 3.03 0.52 15.18
N ALA A 97 2.85 1.71 14.59
CA ALA A 97 2.16 1.88 13.31
C ALA A 97 2.98 2.66 12.27
N TYR A 98 2.76 2.31 11.00
CA TYR A 98 3.21 3.03 9.83
C TYR A 98 2.06 3.85 9.27
N TYR A 99 2.37 5.09 8.92
CA TYR A 99 1.45 6.02 8.26
C TYR A 99 2.07 6.44 6.95
N PHE A 100 1.42 6.09 5.84
CA PHE A 100 1.88 6.54 4.53
C PHE A 100 0.75 6.68 3.54
N THR A 101 0.99 7.54 2.56
CA THR A 101 0.19 7.66 1.35
C THR A 101 1.13 7.58 0.17
N ILE A 102 0.86 6.67 -0.75
CA ILE A 102 1.62 6.54 -2.00
C ILE A 102 0.66 6.62 -3.18
N THR A 103 1.15 7.13 -4.31
CA THR A 103 0.41 7.17 -5.56
C THR A 103 1.25 6.59 -6.68
N TYR A 104 0.66 5.74 -7.52
CA TYR A 104 1.37 5.02 -8.56
C TYR A 104 0.47 4.72 -9.79
N PRO A 105 1.06 4.47 -10.97
CA PRO A 105 0.33 3.99 -12.13
C PRO A 105 -0.20 2.58 -11.91
N ALA A 106 -1.50 2.38 -12.16
CA ALA A 106 -2.12 1.06 -12.15
C ALA A 106 -1.65 0.22 -13.34
N LYS A 107 -1.65 -1.10 -13.16
CA LYS A 107 -1.53 -2.03 -14.28
C LYS A 107 -2.73 -1.85 -15.22
N ASN A 108 -2.45 -1.76 -16.51
CA ASN A 108 -3.45 -1.67 -17.59
C ASN A 108 -4.12 -3.01 -17.87
#